data_AF-A0A2N2PQI3-F1
#
_entry.id   AF-A0A2N2PQI3-F1
#
_cell.length_a   1.000
_cell.length_b   1.000
_cell.length_c   1.000
_cell.angle_alpha   90.00
_cell.angle_beta   90.00
_cell.angle_gamma   90.00
#
_symmetry.space_group_name_H-M   'P 1'
#
loop_
_entity.id
_entity.type
_entity.pdbx_description
1 polymer ?
#
loop_
_entity_poly.entity_id
_entity_poly.type
_entity_poly.pdbx_seq_one_letter_code
_entity_poly.pdbx_strand_id
1 'polypeptide(L)'
;MALSPDYGDDHTILIGIAGYHWNGGILKSTDNGRTWQPSREGLPWGADGVTRDIAFSPGYAEDHTVFCLSWQGLYKSTDDGTTWQRLAPVPDGAPWGSIEQFLVSPRYPRDQTVWLRGDREGQLLSTDGGTTWRQMSHTVQPIAVAEAYCPQGGDCGVELFGYTWDSEHDYVYKSFDGGMTWHCLESAVTPMPTPTPPPPAPEIPEASTLSLLAGGLAGLAGYLRRYRR
;
A
#
# COMPACT_ATOMS: atom_id res chain seq x y z
N MET A 1 5.54 16.51 -12.28
CA MET A 1 4.93 17.56 -11.43
C MET A 1 3.95 16.85 -10.52
N ALA A 2 3.85 17.28 -9.27
CA ALA A 2 2.90 16.76 -8.30
C ALA A 2 2.23 17.92 -7.56
N LEU A 3 0.96 17.73 -7.20
CA LEU A 3 0.19 18.60 -6.31
C LEU A 3 0.00 17.87 -4.98
N SER A 4 0.05 18.61 -3.87
CA SER A 4 -0.30 18.06 -2.56
C SER A 4 -1.75 17.54 -2.55
N PRO A 5 -2.08 16.54 -1.72
CA PRO A 5 -3.47 16.10 -1.54
C PRO A 5 -4.41 17.24 -1.12
N ASP A 6 -3.91 18.16 -0.28
CA ASP A 6 -4.65 19.32 0.23
C ASP A 6 -4.31 20.62 -0.53
N TYR A 7 -3.98 20.51 -1.83
CA TYR A 7 -3.62 21.65 -2.68
C TYR A 7 -4.62 22.82 -2.63
N GLY A 8 -5.90 22.51 -2.43
CA GLY A 8 -6.96 23.51 -2.27
C GLY A 8 -6.69 24.50 -1.12
N ASP A 9 -6.01 24.03 -0.08
CA ASP A 9 -5.74 24.80 1.15
C ASP A 9 -4.27 25.24 1.25
N ASP A 10 -3.31 24.35 0.95
CA ASP A 10 -1.88 24.63 1.15
C ASP A 10 -1.16 25.20 -0.08
N HIS A 11 -1.78 25.06 -1.27
CA HIS A 11 -1.24 25.47 -2.56
C HIS A 11 0.16 24.92 -2.88
N THR A 12 0.50 23.75 -2.34
CA THR A 12 1.81 23.13 -2.51
C THR A 12 1.94 22.42 -3.85
N ILE A 13 2.96 22.81 -4.62
CA ILE A 13 3.31 22.21 -5.92
C ILE A 13 4.79 21.84 -5.92
N LEU A 14 5.10 20.65 -6.43
CA LEU A 14 6.47 20.23 -6.72
C LEU A 14 6.64 19.94 -8.21
N ILE A 15 7.69 20.50 -8.79
CA ILE A 15 8.06 20.27 -10.19
C ILE A 15 9.48 19.73 -10.23
N GLY A 16 9.63 18.54 -10.83
CA GLY A 16 10.92 18.00 -11.21
C GLY A 16 11.46 18.75 -12.42
N ILE A 17 12.71 19.17 -12.37
CA ILE A 17 13.37 19.87 -13.47
C ILE A 17 14.34 18.92 -14.18
N ALA A 18 14.16 18.76 -15.49
CA ALA A 18 15.07 18.03 -16.36
C ALA A 18 15.88 19.02 -17.20
N GLY A 19 17.21 18.93 -17.14
CA GLY A 19 18.07 19.75 -17.99
C GLY A 19 19.52 19.82 -17.52
N TYR A 20 20.44 19.61 -18.46
CA TYR A 20 21.89 19.61 -18.25
C TYR A 20 22.43 20.89 -17.59
N HIS A 21 21.73 22.02 -17.78
CA HIS A 21 22.16 23.34 -17.30
C HIS A 21 21.53 23.76 -15.96
N TRP A 22 20.53 23.02 -15.46
CA TRP A 22 19.83 23.32 -14.20
C TRP A 22 20.15 22.32 -13.09
N ASN A 23 21.08 21.38 -13.35
CA ASN A 23 21.59 20.37 -12.41
C ASN A 23 20.54 19.41 -11.82
N GLY A 24 19.37 19.26 -12.46
CA GLY A 24 18.30 18.42 -11.93
C GLY A 24 17.68 18.95 -10.64
N GLY A 25 16.87 18.12 -9.98
CA GLY A 25 16.23 18.42 -8.70
C GLY A 25 14.77 18.86 -8.80
N ILE A 26 14.25 19.39 -7.70
CA ILE A 26 12.86 19.80 -7.55
C ILE A 26 12.78 21.29 -7.26
N LEU A 27 11.76 21.93 -7.83
CA LEU A 27 11.29 23.26 -7.44
C LEU A 27 9.98 23.11 -6.68
N LYS A 28 9.84 23.88 -5.59
CA LYS A 28 8.64 23.94 -4.77
C LYS A 28 7.97 25.31 -4.88
N SER A 29 6.66 25.32 -4.95
CA SER A 29 5.82 26.50 -4.75
C SER A 29 4.79 26.19 -3.67
N THR A 30 4.42 27.21 -2.88
CA THR A 30 3.35 27.17 -1.88
C THR A 30 2.39 28.36 -2.06
N ASP A 31 2.38 28.96 -3.25
CA ASP A 31 1.64 30.20 -3.54
C ASP A 31 0.92 30.15 -4.89
N ASN A 32 0.43 28.96 -5.27
CA ASN A 32 -0.19 28.65 -6.57
C ASN A 32 0.75 28.89 -7.77
N GLY A 33 2.04 28.57 -7.62
CA GLY A 33 3.02 28.66 -8.69
C GLY A 33 3.47 30.09 -9.03
N ARG A 34 3.21 31.08 -8.15
CA ARG A 34 3.65 32.47 -8.37
C ARG A 34 5.14 32.62 -8.10
N THR A 35 5.65 31.94 -7.08
CA THR A 35 7.08 31.88 -6.76
C THR A 35 7.53 30.43 -6.60
N TRP A 36 8.81 30.19 -6.90
CA TRP A 36 9.43 28.87 -6.90
C TRP A 36 10.76 28.92 -6.15
N GLN A 37 10.97 27.96 -5.27
CA GLN A 37 12.19 27.81 -4.48
C GLN A 37 12.82 26.43 -4.74
N PRO A 38 14.15 26.31 -4.77
CA PRO A 38 14.81 25.01 -4.87
C PRO A 38 14.49 24.10 -3.67
N SER A 39 14.14 22.85 -3.96
CA SER A 39 13.86 21.76 -3.02
C SER A 39 14.76 20.59 -3.41
N ARG A 40 16.05 20.67 -3.05
CA ARG A 40 17.07 19.75 -3.62
C ARG A 40 18.17 19.34 -2.66
N GLU A 41 18.08 19.73 -1.39
CA GLU A 41 19.07 19.33 -0.39
C GLU A 41 19.02 17.81 -0.18
N GLY A 42 20.15 17.13 -0.39
CA GLY A 42 20.22 15.66 -0.32
C GLY A 42 19.87 14.91 -1.62
N LEU A 43 19.40 15.61 -2.66
CA LEU A 43 19.26 15.04 -4.01
C LEU A 43 20.61 15.03 -4.75
N PRO A 44 20.83 14.09 -5.68
CA PRO A 44 22.03 14.06 -6.50
C PRO A 44 22.05 15.23 -7.48
N TRP A 45 23.24 15.62 -7.90
CA TRP A 45 23.46 16.75 -8.81
C TRP A 45 23.69 16.26 -10.25
N GLY A 46 23.35 17.11 -11.23
CA GLY A 46 23.67 16.88 -12.63
C GLY A 46 22.65 15.99 -13.34
N ALA A 47 23.09 15.25 -14.38
CA ALA A 47 22.22 14.37 -15.16
C ALA A 47 21.56 13.29 -14.28
N ASP A 48 22.26 12.85 -13.24
CA ASP A 48 21.82 11.86 -12.28
C ASP A 48 20.76 12.40 -11.28
N GLY A 49 20.71 13.72 -11.14
CA GLY A 49 19.74 14.49 -10.36
C GLY A 49 18.40 14.72 -11.04
N VAL A 50 18.24 14.27 -12.28
CA VAL A 50 16.98 14.48 -13.01
C VAL A 50 15.85 13.73 -12.31
N THR A 51 14.87 14.48 -11.84
CA THR A 51 13.64 13.95 -11.27
C THR A 51 12.78 13.36 -12.37
N ARG A 52 12.50 12.07 -12.26
CA ARG A 52 11.63 11.32 -13.18
C ARG A 52 10.19 11.28 -12.71
N ASP A 53 9.97 11.20 -11.40
CA ASP A 53 8.63 11.15 -10.83
C ASP A 53 8.61 11.69 -9.39
N ILE A 54 7.46 12.21 -8.96
CA ILE A 54 7.21 12.80 -7.63
C ILE A 54 5.83 12.34 -7.16
N ALA A 55 5.74 11.88 -5.91
CA ALA A 55 4.47 11.58 -5.28
C ALA A 55 4.44 12.06 -3.82
N PHE A 56 3.32 12.65 -3.43
CA PHE A 56 3.06 12.97 -2.03
C PHE A 56 2.53 11.73 -1.30
N SER A 57 2.82 11.62 0.00
CA SER A 57 2.05 10.74 0.88
C SER A 57 0.57 11.16 0.84
N PRO A 58 -0.38 10.21 0.83
CA PRO A 58 -1.80 10.53 1.02
C PRO A 58 -2.10 11.31 2.32
N GLY A 59 -1.27 11.15 3.36
CA GLY A 59 -1.36 11.91 4.61
C GLY A 59 -0.37 13.06 4.71
N TYR A 60 0.06 13.63 3.58
CA TYR A 60 1.06 14.69 3.50
C TYR A 60 0.80 15.86 4.45
N ALA A 61 -0.46 16.24 4.66
CA ALA A 61 -0.82 17.34 5.55
C ALA A 61 -0.44 17.10 7.03
N GLU A 62 -0.26 15.84 7.44
CA GLU A 62 0.15 15.45 8.78
C GLU A 62 1.61 14.96 8.83
N ASP A 63 2.02 14.15 7.84
CA ASP A 63 3.33 13.48 7.85
C ASP A 63 4.42 14.21 7.07
N HIS A 64 4.06 15.26 6.32
CA HIS A 64 4.94 16.06 5.48
C HIS A 64 5.83 15.23 4.53
N THR A 65 5.37 14.03 4.18
CA THR A 65 6.16 13.03 3.45
C THR A 65 5.97 13.14 1.95
N VAL A 66 7.10 13.17 1.23
CA VAL A 66 7.14 13.24 -0.24
C VAL A 66 8.22 12.30 -0.77
N PHE A 67 7.95 11.70 -1.91
CA PHE A 67 8.87 10.83 -2.64
C PHE A 67 9.33 11.46 -3.94
N CYS A 68 10.59 11.22 -4.30
CA CYS A 68 11.20 11.65 -5.54
C CYS A 68 11.98 10.48 -6.16
N LEU A 69 11.61 10.07 -7.37
CA LEU A 69 12.38 9.13 -8.15
C LEU A 69 13.37 9.88 -9.05
N SER A 70 14.66 9.60 -8.92
CA SER A 70 15.72 10.07 -9.83
C SER A 70 16.38 8.89 -10.55
N TRP A 71 17.38 9.15 -11.39
CA TRP A 71 18.18 8.08 -12.01
C TRP A 71 19.01 7.29 -11.00
N GLN A 72 19.36 7.90 -9.87
CA GLN A 72 20.16 7.27 -8.80
C GLN A 72 19.31 6.51 -7.78
N GLY A 73 17.98 6.59 -7.87
CA GLY A 73 17.07 5.80 -7.05
C GLY A 73 15.91 6.61 -6.49
N LEU A 74 15.23 6.02 -5.51
CA LEU A 74 14.11 6.66 -4.81
C LEU A 74 14.63 7.44 -3.60
N TYR A 75 14.09 8.64 -3.42
CA TYR A 75 14.37 9.54 -2.30
C TYR A 75 13.07 9.84 -1.56
N LYS A 76 13.17 10.08 -0.26
CA LYS A 76 12.08 10.48 0.62
C LYS A 76 12.46 11.74 1.38
N SER A 77 11.54 12.68 1.45
CA SER A 77 11.54 13.78 2.41
C SER A 77 10.42 13.55 3.41
N THR A 78 10.64 13.94 4.66
CA THR A 78 9.65 13.94 5.74
C THR A 78 9.55 15.33 6.39
N ASP A 79 9.98 16.35 5.66
CA ASP A 79 10.12 17.73 6.10
C ASP A 79 9.70 18.72 4.99
N ASP A 80 8.57 18.41 4.35
CA ASP A 80 7.95 19.26 3.33
C ASP A 80 8.78 19.43 2.05
N GLY A 81 9.61 18.44 1.72
CA GLY A 81 10.55 18.52 0.61
C GLY A 81 11.75 19.42 0.88
N THR A 82 12.04 19.76 2.15
CA THR A 82 13.20 20.59 2.47
C THR A 82 14.49 19.79 2.28
N THR A 83 14.56 18.61 2.88
CA THR A 83 15.69 17.68 2.76
C THR A 83 15.25 16.32 2.27
N TRP A 84 16.10 15.69 1.47
CA TRP A 84 15.83 14.41 0.82
C TRP A 84 16.85 13.37 1.26
N GLN A 85 16.35 12.20 1.65
CA GLN A 85 17.16 11.05 2.00
C GLN A 85 16.94 9.97 0.96
N ARG A 86 18.03 9.42 0.42
CA ARG A 86 17.95 8.27 -0.49
C ARG A 86 17.36 7.09 0.30
N LEU A 87 16.21 6.59 -0.14
CA LEU A 87 15.74 5.28 0.32
C LEU A 87 16.68 4.26 -0.31
N ALA A 88 17.10 3.26 0.45
CA ALA A 88 18.05 2.28 -0.04
C ALA A 88 17.35 1.20 -0.86
N PRO A 89 17.27 1.32 -2.21
CA PRO A 89 17.33 0.09 -2.98
C PRO A 89 18.00 0.30 -4.34
N VAL A 90 19.31 0.15 -4.38
CA VAL A 90 20.06 -0.64 -5.36
C VAL A 90 21.46 -0.78 -4.72
N PRO A 91 21.81 -1.88 -4.02
CA PRO A 91 23.21 -2.24 -3.83
C PRO A 91 23.93 -2.14 -5.17
N ASP A 92 25.04 -1.39 -5.20
CA ASP A 92 25.85 -1.24 -6.41
C ASP A 92 26.12 -2.63 -7.03
N GLY A 93 25.77 -2.79 -8.31
CA GLY A 93 25.93 -4.06 -9.02
C GLY A 93 24.81 -5.09 -8.84
N ALA A 94 23.66 -4.69 -8.27
CA ALA A 94 22.53 -5.60 -8.14
C ALA A 94 21.88 -5.95 -9.49
N PRO A 95 21.32 -7.17 -9.64
CA PRO A 95 20.84 -7.69 -10.93
C PRO A 95 19.57 -6.99 -11.46
N TRP A 96 19.02 -6.02 -10.74
CA TRP A 96 17.68 -5.44 -10.97
C TRP A 96 17.67 -4.16 -11.81
N GLY A 97 18.85 -3.64 -12.17
CA GLY A 97 19.02 -2.43 -12.98
C GLY A 97 18.42 -1.16 -12.36
N SER A 98 17.93 -0.24 -13.20
CA SER A 98 17.40 1.05 -12.72
C SER A 98 15.96 0.91 -12.23
N ILE A 99 15.59 1.61 -11.15
CA ILE A 99 14.18 1.68 -10.73
C ILE A 99 13.40 2.38 -11.84
N GLU A 100 12.33 1.82 -12.36
CA GLU A 100 11.48 2.47 -13.36
C GLU A 100 10.30 3.19 -12.75
N GLN A 101 9.70 2.57 -11.73
CA GLN A 101 8.45 3.03 -11.14
C GLN A 101 8.47 2.76 -9.64
N PHE A 102 7.76 3.62 -8.91
CA PHE A 102 7.39 3.37 -7.53
C PHE A 102 5.89 3.59 -7.33
N LEU A 103 5.32 2.94 -6.33
CA LEU A 103 3.93 3.11 -5.90
C LEU A 103 3.91 3.35 -4.40
N VAL A 104 3.11 4.31 -3.96
CA VAL A 104 2.91 4.63 -2.54
C VAL A 104 1.54 4.12 -2.13
N SER A 105 1.46 3.41 -1.00
CA SER A 105 0.17 2.94 -0.49
C SER A 105 -0.78 4.11 -0.26
N PRO A 106 -2.07 4.02 -0.65
CA PRO A 106 -3.08 5.00 -0.27
C PRO A 106 -3.26 5.08 1.26
N ARG A 107 -2.73 4.09 1.98
CA ARG A 107 -2.77 3.98 3.44
C ARG A 107 -1.38 4.19 4.07
N TYR A 108 -0.45 4.79 3.33
CA TYR A 108 0.93 5.05 3.76
C TYR A 108 1.06 5.66 5.17
N PRO A 109 0.21 6.62 5.61
CA PRO A 109 0.29 7.15 6.98
C PRO A 109 0.15 6.09 8.08
N ARG A 110 -0.44 4.92 7.75
CA ARG A 110 -0.64 3.80 8.68
C ARG A 110 0.28 2.63 8.41
N ASP A 111 0.48 2.26 7.14
CA ASP A 111 1.17 1.02 6.75
C ASP A 111 2.61 1.24 6.25
N GLN A 112 3.00 2.51 6.02
CA GLN A 112 4.29 2.92 5.49
C GLN A 112 4.74 2.11 4.26
N THR A 113 3.79 1.66 3.44
CA THR A 113 4.06 0.68 2.38
C THR A 113 4.39 1.34 1.04
N VAL A 114 5.48 0.88 0.42
CA VAL A 114 5.99 1.35 -0.89
C VAL A 114 6.41 0.16 -1.74
N TRP A 115 6.04 0.18 -3.01
CA TRP A 115 6.50 -0.79 -4.00
C TRP A 115 7.45 -0.14 -4.99
N LEU A 116 8.43 -0.91 -5.47
CA LEU A 116 9.33 -0.52 -6.54
C LEU A 116 9.36 -1.56 -7.63
N ARG A 117 9.52 -1.08 -8.85
CA ARG A 117 9.73 -1.89 -10.03
C ARG A 117 10.98 -1.40 -10.75
N GLY A 118 11.90 -2.31 -11.05
CA GLY A 118 13.09 -2.07 -11.86
C GLY A 118 12.91 -2.55 -13.31
N ASP A 119 13.85 -2.14 -14.16
CA ASP A 119 13.88 -2.41 -15.61
C ASP A 119 14.27 -3.86 -15.97
N ARG A 120 14.89 -4.61 -15.05
CA ARG A 120 15.29 -6.02 -15.24
C ARG A 120 14.46 -6.98 -14.39
N GLU A 121 13.15 -6.78 -14.40
CA GLU A 121 12.16 -7.63 -13.70
C GLU A 121 12.27 -7.63 -12.17
N GLY A 122 13.11 -6.76 -11.58
CA GLY A 122 13.23 -6.63 -10.13
C GLY A 122 12.02 -5.93 -9.53
N GLN A 123 11.39 -6.54 -8.52
CA GLN A 123 10.30 -5.93 -7.77
C GLN A 123 10.61 -5.97 -6.28
N LEU A 124 10.38 -4.85 -5.60
CA LEU A 124 10.63 -4.70 -4.17
C LEU A 124 9.41 -4.14 -3.45
N LEU A 125 9.25 -4.55 -2.20
CA LEU A 125 8.22 -4.09 -1.29
C LEU A 125 8.90 -3.68 0.02
N SER A 126 8.61 -2.48 0.48
CA SER A 126 8.87 -2.02 1.84
C SER A 126 7.56 -1.80 2.57
N THR A 127 7.49 -2.23 3.83
CA THR A 127 6.36 -1.98 4.75
C THR A 127 6.81 -1.16 5.97
N ASP A 128 7.94 -0.47 5.87
CA ASP A 128 8.57 0.32 6.93
C ASP A 128 9.08 1.68 6.41
N GLY A 129 8.45 2.19 5.36
CA GLY A 129 8.71 3.52 4.83
C GLY A 129 10.01 3.61 4.03
N GLY A 130 10.49 2.49 3.52
CA GLY A 130 11.69 2.38 2.69
C GLY A 130 12.98 2.11 3.46
N THR A 131 12.90 1.72 4.73
CA THR A 131 14.07 1.35 5.55
C THR A 131 14.58 -0.04 5.19
N THR A 132 13.69 -1.01 5.01
CA THR A 132 13.99 -2.36 4.53
C THR A 132 13.13 -2.72 3.34
N TRP A 133 13.67 -3.61 2.50
CA TRP A 133 13.05 -4.02 1.24
C TRP A 133 13.06 -5.54 1.11
N ARG A 134 11.92 -6.09 0.73
CA ARG A 134 11.72 -7.50 0.42
C ARG A 134 11.51 -7.66 -1.08
N GLN A 135 12.23 -8.61 -1.68
CA GLN A 135 12.02 -8.97 -3.08
C GLN A 135 10.68 -9.68 -3.27
N MET A 136 9.96 -9.30 -4.33
CA MET A 136 8.70 -9.91 -4.74
C MET A 136 8.90 -10.81 -5.98
N SER A 137 7.89 -11.63 -6.26
CA SER A 137 7.84 -12.38 -7.52
C SER A 137 7.81 -11.42 -8.71
N HIS A 138 8.44 -11.80 -9.81
CA HIS A 138 8.61 -10.95 -10.99
C HIS A 138 7.54 -11.17 -12.08
N THR A 139 6.68 -12.18 -11.92
CA THR A 139 5.74 -12.60 -12.98
C THR A 139 4.75 -11.49 -13.36
N VAL A 140 4.16 -10.82 -12.38
CA VAL A 140 3.20 -9.74 -12.60
C VAL A 140 3.80 -8.44 -12.09
N GLN A 141 3.85 -7.42 -12.94
CA GLN A 141 4.41 -6.11 -12.63
C GLN A 141 3.32 -5.15 -12.12
N PRO A 142 3.41 -4.66 -10.88
CA PRO A 142 2.45 -3.69 -10.36
C PRO A 142 2.58 -2.36 -11.10
N ILE A 143 1.44 -1.80 -11.49
CA ILE A 143 1.33 -0.51 -12.18
C ILE A 143 0.49 0.50 -11.42
N ALA A 144 -0.40 0.04 -10.54
CA ALA A 144 -1.28 0.89 -9.75
C ALA A 144 -1.62 0.24 -8.42
N VAL A 145 -1.94 1.08 -7.44
CA VAL A 145 -2.41 0.69 -6.12
C VAL A 145 -3.64 1.51 -5.76
N ALA A 146 -4.63 0.88 -5.14
CA ALA A 146 -5.83 1.53 -4.65
C ALA A 146 -6.19 1.00 -3.26
N GLU A 147 -6.95 1.80 -2.50
CA GLU A 147 -7.52 1.33 -1.23
C GLU A 147 -8.65 0.36 -1.57
N ALA A 148 -8.68 -0.79 -0.89
CA ALA A 148 -9.70 -1.80 -1.12
C ALA A 148 -11.08 -1.28 -0.66
N TYR A 149 -12.12 -1.52 -1.46
CA TYR A 149 -13.47 -1.12 -1.10
C TYR A 149 -14.03 -1.97 0.06
N CYS A 150 -14.38 -1.32 1.18
CA CYS A 150 -14.98 -1.93 2.36
C CYS A 150 -16.46 -1.57 2.54
N PRO A 151 -17.43 -2.29 1.96
CA PRO A 151 -18.84 -1.97 2.12
C PRO A 151 -19.36 -2.12 3.57
N GLN A 152 -18.71 -2.95 4.39
CA GLN A 152 -19.15 -3.23 5.77
C GLN A 152 -18.51 -2.30 6.82
N GLY A 153 -17.61 -1.40 6.40
CA GLY A 153 -16.73 -0.68 7.32
C GLY A 153 -15.67 -1.61 7.91
N GLY A 154 -14.41 -1.20 7.87
CA GLY A 154 -13.30 -2.01 8.34
C GLY A 154 -11.98 -1.54 7.78
N ASP A 155 -10.91 -2.18 8.23
CA ASP A 155 -9.56 -1.98 7.73
C ASP A 155 -9.36 -2.98 6.56
N CYS A 156 -9.89 -2.67 5.38
CA CYS A 156 -9.53 -3.44 4.19
C CYS A 156 -8.16 -2.98 3.72
N GLY A 157 -7.35 -3.92 3.27
CA GLY A 157 -6.00 -3.66 2.81
C GLY A 157 -5.95 -2.81 1.54
N VAL A 158 -4.96 -3.11 0.71
CA VAL A 158 -4.76 -2.44 -0.57
C VAL A 158 -4.94 -3.43 -1.70
N GLU A 159 -5.37 -2.92 -2.84
CA GLU A 159 -5.46 -3.69 -4.08
C GLU A 159 -4.40 -3.19 -5.04
N LEU A 160 -3.56 -4.09 -5.53
CA LEU A 160 -2.62 -3.79 -6.60
C LEU A 160 -3.17 -4.27 -7.92
N PHE A 161 -2.88 -3.52 -8.97
CA PHE A 161 -3.15 -3.88 -10.36
C PHE A 161 -1.84 -4.00 -11.10
N GLY A 162 -1.73 -5.01 -11.95
CA GLY A 162 -0.49 -5.33 -12.63
C GLY A 162 -0.70 -6.05 -13.96
N TYR A 163 0.38 -6.22 -14.72
CA TYR A 163 0.39 -6.91 -16.01
C TYR A 163 1.60 -7.84 -16.15
N THR A 164 1.55 -8.77 -17.09
CA THR A 164 2.66 -9.67 -17.45
C THR A 164 3.35 -9.20 -18.74
N TRP A 165 4.66 -9.43 -18.88
CA TRP A 165 5.41 -9.18 -20.12
C TRP A 165 5.44 -10.39 -21.07
N ASP A 166 4.53 -11.35 -20.90
CA ASP A 166 4.47 -12.48 -21.82
C ASP A 166 3.96 -11.97 -23.18
N SER A 167 4.68 -12.32 -24.25
CA SER A 167 4.47 -11.82 -25.61
C SER A 167 3.16 -12.28 -26.26
N GLU A 168 2.38 -13.11 -25.59
CA GLU A 168 1.13 -13.67 -26.10
C GLU A 168 -0.10 -13.01 -25.45
N HIS A 169 -0.01 -12.49 -24.22
CA HIS A 169 -1.18 -11.93 -23.53
C HIS A 169 -0.88 -10.77 -22.56
N ASP A 170 -1.46 -9.59 -22.84
CA ASP A 170 -1.51 -8.43 -21.95
C ASP A 170 -2.70 -8.53 -20.98
N TYR A 171 -2.65 -9.47 -20.02
CA TYR A 171 -3.73 -9.57 -19.03
C TYR A 171 -3.54 -8.60 -17.88
N VAL A 172 -4.65 -8.01 -17.42
CA VAL A 172 -4.67 -7.28 -16.15
C VAL A 172 -4.88 -8.25 -14.99
N TYR A 173 -4.02 -8.14 -14.00
CA TYR A 173 -4.09 -8.91 -12.75
C TYR A 173 -4.40 -8.00 -11.57
N LYS A 174 -5.00 -8.59 -10.54
CA LYS A 174 -5.29 -7.96 -9.26
C LYS A 174 -4.71 -8.75 -8.10
N SER A 175 -4.07 -8.07 -7.16
CA SER A 175 -3.57 -8.64 -5.90
C SER A 175 -4.27 -7.99 -4.71
N PHE A 176 -4.52 -8.78 -3.66
CA PHE A 176 -5.14 -8.36 -2.40
C PHE A 176 -4.20 -8.50 -1.19
N ASP A 177 -2.96 -8.95 -1.43
CA ASP A 177 -1.98 -9.28 -0.39
C ASP A 177 -0.64 -8.56 -0.61
N GLY A 178 -0.72 -7.35 -1.17
CA GLY A 178 0.45 -6.50 -1.40
C GLY A 178 1.38 -7.00 -2.50
N GLY A 179 0.86 -7.78 -3.45
CA GLY A 179 1.58 -8.19 -4.66
C GLY A 179 2.20 -9.58 -4.55
N MET A 180 1.86 -10.33 -3.50
CA MET A 180 2.39 -11.69 -3.29
C MET A 180 1.70 -12.72 -4.16
N THR A 181 0.38 -12.60 -4.31
CA THR A 181 -0.43 -13.43 -5.20
C THR A 181 -1.30 -12.55 -6.10
N TRP A 182 -1.58 -13.06 -7.30
CA TRP A 182 -2.24 -12.32 -8.37
C TRP A 182 -3.37 -13.13 -9.00
N HIS A 183 -4.49 -12.46 -9.28
CA HIS A 183 -5.68 -13.02 -9.92
C HIS A 183 -5.85 -12.36 -11.28
N CYS A 184 -5.91 -13.14 -12.36
CA CYS A 184 -6.21 -12.62 -13.68
C CYS A 184 -7.66 -12.12 -13.73
N LEU A 185 -7.88 -10.89 -14.19
CA LEU A 185 -9.22 -10.30 -14.29
C LEU A 185 -9.95 -10.71 -15.58
N GLU A 186 -9.22 -11.19 -16.59
CA GLU A 186 -9.74 -11.50 -17.93
C GLU A 186 -10.00 -12.99 -18.15
N SER A 187 -9.50 -13.87 -17.27
CA SER A 187 -9.81 -15.30 -17.37
C SER A 187 -11.27 -15.54 -16.95
N ALA A 188 -12.17 -15.56 -17.92
CA ALA A 188 -13.55 -15.97 -17.74
C ALA A 188 -13.65 -17.50 -17.49
N VAL A 189 -13.06 -18.03 -16.42
CA VAL A 189 -13.32 -19.40 -15.93
C VAL A 189 -13.17 -19.47 -14.41
N THR A 190 -14.09 -18.85 -13.68
CA THR A 190 -14.86 -19.44 -12.55
C THR A 190 -15.65 -18.31 -11.88
N PRO A 191 -16.93 -18.50 -11.56
CA PRO A 191 -17.63 -17.53 -10.73
C PRO A 191 -16.86 -17.36 -9.41
N MET A 192 -16.66 -16.11 -8.99
CA MET A 192 -16.17 -15.77 -7.65
C MET A 192 -16.86 -16.69 -6.64
N PRO A 193 -16.13 -17.39 -5.73
CA PRO A 193 -16.80 -18.09 -4.65
C PRO A 193 -17.61 -17.05 -3.88
N THR A 194 -18.93 -17.20 -3.90
CA THR A 194 -19.82 -16.39 -3.07
C THR A 194 -19.32 -16.54 -1.64
N PRO A 195 -19.08 -15.45 -0.88
CA PRO A 195 -18.70 -15.56 0.51
C PRO A 195 -19.72 -16.47 1.21
N THR A 196 -19.24 -17.57 1.78
CA THR A 196 -20.09 -18.49 2.52
C THR A 196 -20.76 -17.67 3.61
N PRO A 197 -22.11 -17.59 3.67
CA PRO A 197 -22.76 -16.88 4.74
C PRO A 197 -22.27 -17.48 6.07
N PRO A 198 -21.98 -16.66 7.09
CA PRO A 198 -21.59 -17.18 8.38
C PRO A 198 -22.63 -18.22 8.82
N PRO A 199 -22.20 -19.32 9.46
CA PRO A 199 -23.13 -20.30 9.98
C PRO A 199 -24.18 -19.56 10.83
N PRO A 200 -25.46 -19.92 10.72
CA PRO A 200 -26.49 -19.31 11.55
C PRO A 200 -26.03 -19.37 13.01
N ALA A 201 -26.20 -18.26 13.73
CA ALA A 201 -25.90 -18.21 15.15
C ALA A 201 -26.55 -19.45 15.81
N PRO A 202 -25.85 -20.16 16.71
CA PRO A 202 -26.42 -21.32 17.38
C PRO A 202 -27.79 -20.92 17.94
N GLU A 203 -28.84 -21.65 17.58
CA GLU A 203 -30.18 -21.45 18.10
C GLU A 203 -30.08 -21.47 19.63
N ILE A 204 -30.28 -20.29 20.24
CA ILE A 204 -30.48 -20.22 21.69
C ILE A 204 -31.79 -20.99 21.92
N PRO A 205 -31.78 -22.09 22.70
CA PRO A 205 -33.01 -22.81 22.97
C PRO A 205 -34.00 -21.83 23.60
N GLU A 206 -35.23 -21.79 23.09
CA GLU A 206 -36.27 -20.94 23.68
C GLU A 206 -36.38 -21.23 25.19
N ALA A 207 -36.80 -20.22 25.97
CA ALA A 207 -36.92 -20.32 27.44
C ALA A 207 -37.76 -21.53 27.93
N SER A 208 -38.62 -22.04 27.06
CA SER A 208 -39.41 -23.28 27.20
C SER A 208 -38.53 -24.54 27.31
N THR A 209 -37.39 -24.60 26.63
CA THR A 209 -36.46 -25.74 26.64
C THR A 209 -35.55 -25.73 27.87
N LEU A 210 -35.22 -24.55 28.40
CA LEU A 210 -34.50 -24.40 29.68
C LEU A 210 -35.34 -24.83 30.90
N SER A 211 -36.67 -24.79 30.78
CA SER A 211 -37.58 -25.22 31.85
C SER A 211 -37.65 -26.75 32.02
N LEU A 212 -37.37 -27.52 30.96
CA LEU A 212 -37.32 -28.99 31.01
C LEU A 212 -36.01 -29.52 31.63
N LEU A 213 -34.91 -28.77 31.55
CA LEU A 213 -33.63 -29.13 32.20
C LEU A 213 -33.58 -28.74 33.69
N ALA A 214 -34.38 -27.75 34.15
CA ALA A 214 -34.50 -27.42 35.57
C ALA A 214 -35.43 -28.39 36.35
N GLY A 215 -36.40 -29.02 35.68
CA GLY A 215 -37.29 -30.01 36.33
C GLY A 215 -36.64 -31.36 36.63
N GLY A 216 -35.63 -31.76 35.85
CA GLY A 216 -34.94 -33.05 36.01
C GLY A 216 -33.98 -33.12 37.20
N LEU A 217 -33.45 -31.99 37.67
CA LEU A 217 -32.51 -31.94 38.80
C LEU A 217 -33.18 -31.84 40.18
N ALA A 218 -34.49 -31.58 40.24
CA ALA A 218 -35.23 -31.63 41.51
C ALA A 218 -35.67 -33.05 41.92
N GLY A 219 -35.76 -33.99 40.96
CA GLY A 219 -36.16 -35.38 41.23
C GLY A 219 -35.07 -36.26 41.85
N LEU A 220 -33.79 -35.99 41.57
CA LEU A 220 -32.66 -36.80 42.04
C LEU A 220 -32.13 -36.41 43.43
N ALA A 221 -32.43 -35.20 43.92
CA ALA A 221 -32.07 -34.78 45.28
C ALA A 221 -32.96 -35.41 46.37
N GLY A 222 -34.18 -35.83 46.03
CA GLY A 222 -35.10 -36.49 46.96
C GLY A 222 -34.79 -37.97 47.21
N TYR A 223 -34.25 -38.68 46.22
CA TYR A 223 -34.03 -40.13 46.29
C TYR A 223 -32.81 -40.52 47.17
N LEU A 224 -31.77 -39.68 47.21
CA LEU A 224 -30.53 -39.98 47.95
C LEU A 224 -30.57 -39.65 49.46
N ARG A 225 -31.65 -39.04 49.97
CA ARG A 225 -31.81 -38.74 51.41
C ARG A 225 -32.53 -39.83 52.22
N ARG A 226 -33.05 -40.89 51.59
CA ARG A 226 -33.78 -41.98 52.29
C ARG A 226 -32.97 -43.25 52.58
N TYR A 227 -31.70 -43.34 52.19
CA TYR A 227 -30.87 -44.56 52.36
C TYR A 227 -29.64 -44.41 53.27
N ARG A 228 -29.65 -43.45 54.20
CA ARG A 228 -28.68 -43.40 55.31
C ARG A 228 -29.41 -43.22 56.65
N ARG A 229 -29.97 -44.32 57.16
CA ARG A 229 -30.12 -44.62 58.59
C ARG A 229 -29.87 -46.11 58.79
#